data_AF-A0A369Q4F2-F1
#
_entry.id   AF-A0A369Q4F2-F1
#
_cell.length_a   1.000
_cell.length_b   1.000
_cell.length_c   1.000
_cell.angle_alpha   90.00
_cell.angle_beta   90.00
_cell.angle_gamma   90.00
#
_symmetry.space_group_name_H-M   'P 1'
#
loop_
_entity.id
_entity.type
_entity.pdbx_description
1 polymer ?
#
loop_
_entity_poly.entity_id
_entity_poly.type
_entity_poly.pdbx_seq_one_letter_code
_entity_poly.pdbx_strand_id
1 'polypeptide(L)'
;MPKGRKRKAGKRTASGQLSRAGERVKPSDWVAARQERFGNHYSSALGRAYISGLFGKGPEAKERYDAGNKFALRYSKLIGGDSYSCPLGDGSGGTGVTDHERDLHQQEWLDAARKRLDDTGGRPYLDQLILKTYTDTGPYWLDAILDGEGTAAHKLLLKAAIKSLDTVGQIKDAEPVDIPLHMCNRAVNA
;
A
#
# COMPACT_ATOMS: atom_id res chain seq x y z
N MET A 1 44.43 -21.22 12.85
CA MET A 1 43.69 -19.96 12.57
C MET A 1 42.58 -20.24 11.57
N PRO A 2 41.29 -20.28 11.96
CA PRO A 2 40.22 -20.47 10.99
C PRO A 2 40.17 -19.28 10.04
N LYS A 3 40.36 -19.54 8.73
CA LYS A 3 40.27 -18.54 7.67
C LYS A 3 38.86 -17.94 7.68
N GLY A 4 38.74 -16.68 8.12
CA GLY A 4 37.49 -15.94 8.09
C GLY A 4 36.88 -15.91 6.68
N ARG A 5 35.56 -15.78 6.60
CA ARG A 5 34.78 -15.72 5.35
C ARG A 5 35.40 -14.71 4.37
N LYS A 6 35.67 -15.14 3.13
CA LYS A 6 36.20 -14.26 2.07
C LYS A 6 35.30 -13.02 1.95
N ARG A 7 35.91 -11.83 2.02
CA ARG A 7 35.19 -10.56 1.91
C ARG A 7 34.64 -10.42 0.49
N LYS A 8 33.34 -10.08 0.36
CA LYS A 8 32.71 -9.71 -0.92
C LYS A 8 33.46 -8.51 -1.55
N ALA A 9 33.74 -8.60 -2.85
CA ALA A 9 34.42 -7.57 -3.64
C ALA A 9 33.51 -6.37 -3.91
N GLY A 10 34.09 -5.17 -4.01
CA GLY A 10 33.37 -3.93 -4.33
C GLY A 10 33.92 -2.71 -3.58
N LYS A 11 33.63 -1.50 -4.10
CA LYS A 11 33.95 -0.23 -3.42
C LYS A 11 33.26 -0.20 -2.06
N ARG A 12 33.93 0.37 -1.05
CA ARG A 12 33.42 0.43 0.33
C ARG A 12 33.31 1.88 0.78
N THR A 13 32.34 2.15 1.65
CA THR A 13 32.23 3.42 2.39
C THR A 13 33.35 3.49 3.43
N ALA A 14 33.59 4.68 3.99
CA ALA A 14 34.57 4.87 5.08
C ALA A 14 34.29 3.99 6.31
N SER A 15 33.01 3.62 6.54
CA SER A 15 32.58 2.68 7.58
C SER A 15 32.81 1.20 7.25
N GLY A 16 33.43 0.89 6.10
CA GLY A 16 33.76 -0.47 5.69
C GLY A 16 32.60 -1.28 5.10
N GLN A 17 31.41 -0.69 4.94
CA GLN A 17 30.29 -1.33 4.24
C GLN A 17 30.48 -1.25 2.72
N LEU A 18 29.96 -2.23 1.97
CA LEU A 18 29.96 -2.17 0.50
C LEU A 18 29.13 -0.96 0.05
N SER A 19 29.70 -0.09 -0.78
CA SER A 19 29.01 1.07 -1.31
C SER A 19 27.88 0.60 -2.22
N ARG A 20 26.65 0.93 -1.88
CA ARG A 20 25.46 0.73 -2.74
C ARG A 20 25.33 1.81 -3.82
N ALA A 21 26.34 2.66 -3.98
CA ALA A 21 26.44 3.66 -5.04
C ALA A 21 26.77 2.98 -6.38
N GLY A 22 25.87 2.09 -6.83
CA GLY A 22 25.80 1.70 -8.22
C GLY A 22 25.14 2.82 -9.01
N GLU A 23 25.43 2.87 -10.31
CA GLU A 23 24.71 3.70 -11.27
C GLU A 23 23.23 3.34 -11.20
N ARG A 24 22.41 4.27 -10.72
CA ARG A 24 20.95 4.08 -10.71
C ARG A 24 20.51 4.10 -12.18
N VAL A 25 19.91 3.00 -12.63
CA VAL A 25 19.34 2.90 -13.98
C VAL A 25 18.38 4.08 -14.17
N LYS A 26 18.61 4.85 -15.24
CA LYS A 26 17.76 5.98 -15.61
C LYS A 26 16.32 5.47 -15.80
N PRO A 27 15.29 6.14 -15.24
CA PRO A 27 13.91 5.76 -15.51
C PRO A 27 13.63 5.90 -17.00
N SER A 28 12.73 5.06 -17.53
CA SER A 28 12.23 5.24 -18.90
C SER A 28 11.50 6.57 -19.02
N ASP A 29 11.46 7.14 -20.23
CA ASP A 29 10.85 8.46 -20.47
C ASP A 29 9.37 8.49 -20.03
N TRP A 30 8.67 7.36 -20.19
CA TRP A 30 7.30 7.19 -19.70
C TRP A 30 7.19 7.29 -18.17
N VAL A 31 8.10 6.66 -17.40
CA VAL A 31 8.11 6.78 -15.93
C VAL A 31 8.43 8.21 -15.52
N ALA A 32 9.38 8.87 -16.20
CA ALA A 32 9.76 10.25 -15.91
C ALA A 32 8.56 11.21 -16.11
N ALA A 33 7.86 11.12 -17.23
CA ALA A 33 6.67 11.93 -17.51
C ALA A 33 5.56 11.72 -16.47
N ARG A 34 5.38 10.49 -15.99
CA ARG A 34 4.41 10.19 -14.93
C ARG A 34 4.81 10.72 -13.56
N GLN A 35 6.09 10.61 -13.22
CA GLN A 35 6.62 11.19 -11.98
C GLN A 35 6.50 12.71 -11.98
N GLU A 36 6.70 13.36 -13.13
CA GLU A 36 6.46 14.79 -13.28
C GLU A 36 4.98 15.15 -13.05
N ARG A 37 4.05 14.37 -13.62
CA ARG A 37 2.60 14.64 -13.50
C ARG A 37 2.03 14.34 -12.11
N PHE A 38 2.45 13.27 -11.44
CA PHE A 38 1.81 12.76 -10.22
C PHE A 38 2.73 12.70 -9.00
N GLY A 39 4.00 13.12 -9.14
CA GLY A 39 4.98 13.05 -8.07
C GLY A 39 5.16 11.62 -7.55
N ASN A 40 5.19 11.47 -6.23
CA ASN A 40 5.37 10.17 -5.56
C ASN A 40 4.17 9.21 -5.67
N HIS A 41 3.03 9.70 -6.16
CA HIS A 41 1.78 8.91 -6.24
C HIS A 41 1.52 8.32 -7.63
N TYR A 42 2.48 8.42 -8.55
CA TYR A 42 2.34 7.98 -9.94
C TYR A 42 2.05 6.47 -10.09
N SER A 43 2.48 5.67 -9.13
CA SER A 43 2.46 4.20 -9.19
C SER A 43 1.14 3.55 -8.80
N SER A 44 0.15 4.30 -8.30
CA SER A 44 -1.15 3.72 -7.90
C SER A 44 -2.32 4.52 -8.45
N ALA A 45 -3.39 3.83 -8.87
CA ALA A 45 -4.61 4.48 -9.33
C ALA A 45 -5.24 5.34 -8.22
N LEU A 46 -5.30 4.82 -6.99
CA LEU A 46 -5.71 5.57 -5.80
C LEU A 46 -4.89 6.87 -5.60
N GLY A 47 -3.56 6.79 -5.73
CA GLY A 47 -2.67 7.93 -5.56
C GLY A 47 -2.83 8.98 -6.65
N ARG A 48 -2.93 8.54 -7.92
CA ARG A 48 -3.19 9.44 -9.05
C ARG A 48 -4.52 10.18 -8.88
N ALA A 49 -5.58 9.47 -8.50
CA ALA A 49 -6.88 10.07 -8.25
C ALA A 49 -6.85 11.12 -7.11
N TYR A 50 -6.10 10.84 -6.03
CA TYR A 50 -5.92 11.77 -4.91
C TYR A 50 -5.18 13.05 -5.33
N ILE A 51 -4.02 12.93 -5.96
CA ILE A 51 -3.22 14.10 -6.39
C ILE A 51 -3.96 14.95 -7.41
N SER A 52 -4.76 14.34 -8.28
CA SER A 52 -5.60 15.08 -9.24
C SER A 52 -6.85 15.70 -8.62
N GLY A 53 -7.04 15.60 -7.29
CA GLY A 53 -8.15 16.24 -6.57
C GLY A 53 -9.51 15.58 -6.81
N LEU A 54 -9.56 14.34 -7.30
CA LEU A 54 -10.82 13.66 -7.62
C LEU A 54 -11.60 13.24 -6.37
N PHE A 55 -10.95 13.15 -5.21
CA PHE A 55 -11.57 12.79 -3.93
C PHE A 55 -12.15 13.99 -3.16
N GLY A 56 -12.21 15.17 -3.76
CA GLY A 56 -12.71 16.39 -3.13
C GLY A 56 -11.58 17.31 -2.65
N LYS A 57 -11.91 18.22 -1.73
CA LYS A 57 -10.99 19.25 -1.24
C LYS A 57 -10.76 19.13 0.26
N GLY A 58 -9.58 19.53 0.72
CA GLY A 58 -9.27 19.64 2.14
C GLY A 58 -9.06 18.28 2.84
N PRO A 59 -9.36 18.18 4.15
CA PRO A 59 -9.01 17.03 4.97
C PRO A 59 -9.74 15.74 4.55
N GLU A 60 -10.97 15.85 4.05
CA GLU A 60 -11.76 14.68 3.62
C GLU A 60 -11.08 13.88 2.50
N ALA A 61 -10.44 14.57 1.55
CA ALA A 61 -9.74 13.91 0.45
C ALA A 61 -8.57 13.07 0.97
N LYS A 62 -7.88 13.56 2.00
CA LYS A 62 -6.79 12.86 2.67
C LYS A 62 -7.32 11.66 3.45
N GLU A 63 -8.42 11.82 4.20
CA GLU A 63 -9.05 10.73 4.94
C GLU A 63 -9.48 9.58 4.02
N ARG A 64 -10.09 9.90 2.86
CA ARG A 64 -10.44 8.92 1.83
C ARG A 64 -9.21 8.20 1.29
N TYR A 65 -8.14 8.94 0.99
CA TYR A 65 -6.88 8.36 0.53
C TYR A 65 -6.25 7.44 1.57
N ASP A 66 -6.17 7.89 2.83
CA ASP A 66 -5.58 7.14 3.94
C ASP A 66 -6.39 5.87 4.23
N ALA A 67 -7.72 5.94 4.20
CA ALA A 67 -8.61 4.79 4.35
C ALA A 67 -8.43 3.76 3.21
N GLY A 68 -8.39 4.23 1.95
CA GLY A 68 -8.13 3.38 0.80
C GLY A 68 -6.76 2.72 0.85
N ASN A 69 -5.72 3.47 1.24
CA ASN A 69 -4.36 2.97 1.35
C ASN A 69 -4.23 1.94 2.48
N LYS A 70 -4.85 2.20 3.63
CA LYS A 70 -4.94 1.24 4.75
C LYS A 70 -5.61 -0.06 4.32
N PHE A 71 -6.71 0.02 3.58
CA PHE A 71 -7.37 -1.15 3.02
C PHE A 71 -6.46 -1.89 2.04
N ALA A 72 -5.85 -1.18 1.08
CA ALA A 72 -4.98 -1.77 0.06
C ALA A 72 -3.80 -2.54 0.68
N LEU A 73 -3.12 -1.96 1.68
CA LEU A 73 -1.98 -2.57 2.37
C LEU A 73 -2.35 -3.85 3.14
N ARG A 74 -3.56 -3.90 3.72
CA ARG A 74 -4.05 -5.08 4.45
C ARG A 74 -4.58 -6.14 3.49
N TYR A 75 -5.26 -5.72 2.43
CA TYR A 75 -5.83 -6.60 1.41
C TYR A 75 -4.76 -7.26 0.52
N SER A 76 -3.66 -6.57 0.21
CA SER A 76 -2.54 -7.13 -0.57
C SER A 76 -1.86 -8.31 0.14
N LYS A 77 -1.78 -8.26 1.47
CA LYS A 77 -1.27 -9.36 2.30
C LYS A 77 -2.17 -10.60 2.20
N LEU A 78 -3.49 -10.41 2.15
CA LEU A 78 -4.47 -11.50 2.09
C LEU A 78 -4.48 -12.21 0.73
N ILE A 79 -4.42 -11.47 -0.38
CA ILE A 79 -4.47 -12.05 -1.74
C ILE A 79 -3.13 -12.74 -2.11
N GLY A 80 -2.05 -12.47 -1.37
CA GLY A 80 -0.75 -13.09 -1.64
C GLY A 80 -0.13 -12.55 -2.93
N GLY A 81 0.33 -11.30 -2.89
CA GLY A 81 1.04 -10.66 -4.02
C GLY A 81 2.22 -9.78 -3.60
N ASP A 82 2.64 -9.86 -2.33
CA ASP A 82 3.62 -8.94 -1.72
C ASP A 82 5.06 -9.49 -1.67
N SER A 83 5.31 -10.70 -2.18
CA SER A 83 6.64 -11.34 -2.13
C SER A 83 7.34 -11.42 -3.49
N TYR A 84 7.09 -10.50 -4.41
CA TYR A 84 8.01 -10.31 -5.54
C TYR A 84 9.23 -9.50 -5.08
N SER A 85 10.18 -10.17 -4.42
CA SER A 85 11.54 -9.67 -4.35
C SER A 85 12.13 -9.74 -5.76
N CYS A 86 12.61 -8.60 -6.27
CA CYS A 86 13.39 -8.59 -7.51
C CYS A 86 14.50 -9.67 -7.40
N PRO A 87 14.64 -10.59 -8.36
CA PRO A 87 15.69 -11.61 -8.31
C PRO A 87 17.12 -11.03 -8.32
N LEU A 88 17.25 -9.73 -8.64
CA LEU A 88 18.51 -8.96 -8.60
C LEU A 88 18.67 -8.12 -7.32
N GLY A 89 17.67 -8.10 -6.44
CA GLY A 89 17.69 -7.38 -5.18
C GLY A 89 18.16 -8.26 -4.03
N ASP A 90 19.35 -7.99 -3.49
CA ASP A 90 19.89 -8.57 -2.23
C ASP A 90 19.06 -8.21 -0.97
N GLY A 91 17.83 -7.73 -1.14
CA GLY A 91 16.94 -7.30 -0.07
C GLY A 91 16.25 -8.49 0.58
N SER A 92 16.94 -9.21 1.47
CA SER A 92 16.29 -10.06 2.46
C SER A 92 15.36 -9.17 3.31
N GLY A 93 14.06 -9.24 3.03
CA GLY A 93 13.05 -8.62 3.87
C GLY A 93 13.23 -9.13 5.29
N GLY A 94 13.58 -8.23 6.21
CA GLY A 94 13.78 -8.59 7.60
C GLY A 94 12.49 -9.17 8.15
N THR A 95 12.51 -10.45 8.52
CA THR A 95 11.48 -11.09 9.32
C THR A 95 11.51 -10.47 10.71
N GLY A 96 10.83 -9.34 10.84
CA GLY A 96 10.49 -8.79 12.15
C GLY A 96 9.60 -9.76 12.90
N VAL A 97 9.73 -9.77 14.23
CA VAL A 97 8.86 -10.53 15.13
C VAL A 97 7.40 -10.19 14.79
N THR A 98 6.64 -11.20 14.40
CA THR A 98 5.23 -11.08 14.04
C THR A 98 4.44 -10.82 15.31
N ASP A 99 3.92 -9.61 15.44
CA ASP A 99 3.01 -9.22 16.52
C ASP A 99 1.62 -9.78 16.19
N HIS A 100 1.35 -10.97 16.72
CA HIS A 100 0.16 -11.76 16.38
C HIS A 100 -1.15 -11.04 16.74
N GLU A 101 -1.19 -10.35 17.87
CA GLU A 101 -2.38 -9.61 18.33
C GLU A 101 -2.69 -8.45 17.39
N ARG A 102 -1.65 -7.69 17.01
CA ARG A 102 -1.82 -6.61 16.04
C ARG A 102 -2.29 -7.13 14.69
N ASP A 103 -1.79 -8.27 14.24
CA ASP A 103 -2.19 -8.86 12.95
C ASP A 103 -3.64 -9.36 12.99
N LEU A 104 -4.09 -9.94 14.11
CA LEU A 104 -5.49 -10.33 14.32
C LEU A 104 -6.43 -9.11 14.25
N HIS A 105 -6.11 -8.03 14.97
CA HIS A 105 -6.91 -6.80 14.91
C HIS A 105 -6.95 -6.18 13.50
N GLN A 106 -5.84 -6.24 12.76
CA GLN A 106 -5.81 -5.79 11.36
C GLN A 106 -6.71 -6.64 10.46
N GLN A 107 -6.76 -7.95 10.72
CA GLN A 107 -7.60 -8.89 9.99
C GLN A 107 -9.08 -8.70 10.32
N GLU A 108 -9.45 -8.55 11.59
CA GLU A 108 -10.83 -8.26 12.03
C GLU A 108 -11.36 -6.97 11.39
N TRP A 109 -10.56 -5.91 11.40
CA TRP A 109 -10.91 -4.66 10.73
C TRP A 109 -11.09 -4.85 9.21
N LEU A 110 -10.20 -5.63 8.57
CA LEU A 110 -10.29 -5.89 7.13
C LEU A 110 -11.55 -6.67 6.79
N ASP A 111 -11.90 -7.67 7.58
CA ASP A 111 -13.11 -8.48 7.38
C ASP A 111 -14.38 -7.67 7.62
N ALA A 112 -14.39 -6.79 8.64
CA ALA A 112 -15.48 -5.83 8.83
C ALA A 112 -15.62 -4.88 7.62
N ALA A 113 -14.50 -4.39 7.08
CA ALA A 113 -14.48 -3.54 5.89
C ALA A 113 -14.99 -4.25 4.65
N ARG A 114 -14.54 -5.48 4.40
CA ARG A 114 -15.01 -6.30 3.29
C ARG A 114 -16.50 -6.57 3.39
N LYS A 115 -16.98 -7.00 4.55
CA LYS A 115 -18.41 -7.23 4.79
C LYS A 115 -19.24 -6.00 4.48
N ARG A 116 -18.82 -4.83 4.98
CA ARG A 116 -19.53 -3.57 4.74
C ARG A 116 -19.52 -3.15 3.26
N LEU A 117 -18.42 -3.38 2.55
CA LEU A 117 -18.32 -3.12 1.12
C LEU A 117 -19.17 -4.08 0.29
N ASP A 118 -19.25 -5.34 0.69
CA ASP A 118 -20.10 -6.35 0.05
C ASP A 118 -21.59 -5.99 0.27
N ASP A 119 -21.99 -5.61 1.49
CA ASP A 119 -23.35 -5.17 1.82
C ASP A 119 -23.80 -3.93 1.01
N THR A 120 -22.86 -3.05 0.68
CA THR A 120 -23.12 -1.80 -0.06
C THR A 120 -22.91 -1.92 -1.57
N GLY A 121 -22.39 -3.06 -2.05
CA GLY A 121 -21.99 -3.27 -3.43
C GLY A 121 -20.82 -2.39 -3.89
N GLY A 122 -20.05 -1.82 -2.97
CA GLY A 122 -18.96 -0.87 -3.27
C GLY A 122 -17.65 -1.53 -3.71
N ARG A 123 -17.47 -2.81 -3.38
CA ARG A 123 -16.19 -3.51 -3.55
C ARG A 123 -15.62 -3.47 -4.97
N PRO A 124 -16.38 -3.73 -6.06
CA PRO A 124 -15.84 -3.72 -7.41
C PRO A 124 -15.26 -2.36 -7.84
N TYR A 125 -15.75 -1.26 -7.27
CA TYR A 125 -15.29 0.09 -7.58
C TYR A 125 -14.04 0.44 -6.77
N LEU A 126 -13.99 0.03 -5.50
CA LEU A 126 -12.80 0.19 -4.68
C LEU A 126 -11.63 -0.65 -5.22
N ASP A 127 -11.89 -1.92 -5.57
CA ASP A 127 -10.89 -2.85 -6.10
C ASP A 127 -10.16 -2.26 -7.32
N GLN A 128 -10.87 -1.57 -8.21
CA GLN A 128 -10.25 -0.91 -9.37
C GLN A 128 -9.26 0.20 -9.01
N LEU A 129 -9.36 0.81 -7.83
CA LEU A 129 -8.41 1.83 -7.37
C LEU A 129 -7.20 1.24 -6.62
N ILE A 130 -7.36 0.08 -5.99
CA ILE A 130 -6.37 -0.47 -5.05
C ILE A 130 -5.61 -1.69 -5.61
N LEU A 131 -6.16 -2.41 -6.59
CA LEU A 131 -5.53 -3.61 -7.12
C LEU A 131 -4.26 -3.27 -7.89
N LYS A 132 -3.22 -4.10 -7.68
CA LYS A 132 -1.91 -3.95 -8.35
C LYS A 132 -1.99 -4.09 -9.87
N THR A 133 -3.03 -4.71 -10.42
CA THR A 133 -3.30 -4.71 -11.86
C THR A 133 -3.30 -3.30 -12.44
N TYR A 134 -3.63 -2.28 -11.63
CA TYR A 134 -3.69 -0.88 -12.05
C TYR A 134 -2.49 -0.01 -11.63
N THR A 135 -1.34 -0.63 -11.34
CA THR A 135 -0.10 0.06 -10.94
C THR A 135 0.43 0.92 -12.10
N ASP A 136 0.67 0.28 -13.24
CA ASP A 136 1.24 0.92 -14.43
C ASP A 136 0.20 1.59 -15.30
N THR A 137 -1.04 1.10 -15.37
CA THR A 137 -2.14 1.73 -16.11
C THR A 137 -3.34 1.81 -15.19
N GLY A 138 -4.04 2.95 -15.12
CA GLY A 138 -5.22 3.03 -14.27
C GLY A 138 -6.36 2.21 -14.85
N PRO A 139 -7.46 2.03 -14.10
CA PRO A 139 -8.68 1.59 -14.74
C PRO A 139 -9.05 2.63 -15.82
N TYR A 140 -9.49 2.15 -16.98
CA TYR A 140 -9.70 2.99 -18.17
C TYR A 140 -10.53 4.26 -17.88
N TRP A 141 -11.59 4.12 -17.07
CA TRP A 141 -12.44 5.24 -16.70
C TRP A 141 -11.70 6.33 -15.90
N LEU A 142 -10.72 5.96 -15.07
CA LEU A 142 -9.93 6.90 -14.28
C LEU A 142 -8.95 7.64 -15.19
N ASP A 143 -8.22 6.91 -16.03
CA ASP A 143 -7.26 7.51 -16.95
C ASP A 143 -7.97 8.47 -17.93
N ALA A 144 -9.15 8.08 -18.44
CA ALA A 144 -9.99 8.97 -19.25
C ALA A 144 -10.44 10.24 -18.50
N ILE A 145 -10.76 10.16 -17.20
CA ILE A 145 -11.06 11.36 -16.39
C ILE A 145 -9.82 12.23 -16.24
N LEU A 146 -8.66 11.63 -15.95
CA LEU A 146 -7.40 12.34 -15.75
C LEU A 146 -6.95 13.08 -17.00
N ASP A 147 -7.21 12.50 -18.18
CA ASP A 147 -6.87 13.08 -19.47
C ASP A 147 -7.94 14.06 -19.99
N GLY A 148 -9.02 14.28 -19.24
CA GLY A 148 -10.08 15.25 -19.57
C GLY A 148 -11.18 14.69 -20.49
N GLU A 149 -11.11 13.42 -20.86
CA GLU A 149 -12.07 12.69 -21.70
C GLU A 149 -13.17 11.99 -20.87
N GLY A 150 -13.38 12.44 -19.63
CA GLY A 150 -14.30 11.82 -18.68
C GLY A 150 -15.77 11.91 -19.10
N THR A 151 -16.36 10.79 -19.49
CA THR A 151 -17.81 10.67 -19.76
C THR A 151 -18.66 10.73 -18.49
N ALA A 152 -19.97 10.90 -18.63
CA ALA A 152 -20.91 10.81 -17.51
C ALA A 152 -20.84 9.45 -16.80
N ALA A 153 -20.65 8.36 -17.57
CA ALA A 153 -20.47 7.02 -17.01
C ALA A 153 -19.19 6.92 -16.16
N HIS A 154 -18.07 7.49 -16.62
CA HIS A 154 -16.84 7.52 -15.83
C HIS A 154 -17.04 8.26 -14.50
N LYS A 155 -17.78 9.39 -14.53
CA LYS A 155 -18.10 10.16 -13.32
C LYS A 155 -18.99 9.38 -12.34
N LEU A 156 -19.88 8.52 -12.82
CA LEU A 156 -20.68 7.63 -11.96
C LEU A 156 -19.79 6.58 -11.27
N LEU A 157 -18.83 6.00 -12.00
CA LEU A 157 -17.86 5.06 -11.43
C LEU A 157 -16.99 5.74 -10.36
N LEU A 158 -16.52 6.97 -10.62
CA LEU A 158 -15.77 7.75 -9.64
C LEU A 158 -16.61 8.01 -8.38
N LYS A 159 -17.89 8.40 -8.52
CA LYS A 159 -18.79 8.60 -7.37
C LYS A 159 -18.99 7.32 -6.56
N ALA A 160 -19.15 6.18 -7.22
CA ALA A 160 -19.27 4.89 -6.55
C ALA A 160 -17.99 4.51 -5.80
N ALA A 161 -16.83 4.77 -6.40
CA ALA A 161 -15.53 4.55 -5.75
C ALA A 161 -15.34 5.46 -4.52
N ILE A 162 -15.70 6.75 -4.61
CA ILE A 162 -15.67 7.67 -3.47
C ILE A 162 -16.58 7.20 -2.34
N LYS A 163 -17.82 6.79 -2.66
CA LYS A 163 -18.74 6.23 -1.66
C LYS A 163 -18.18 4.99 -0.97
N SER A 164 -17.41 4.18 -1.70
CA SER A 164 -16.74 3.00 -1.16
C SER A 164 -15.60 3.39 -0.21
N LEU A 165 -14.82 4.42 -0.55
CA LEU A 165 -13.79 4.98 0.34
C LEU A 165 -14.40 5.57 1.62
N ASP A 166 -15.51 6.30 1.50
CA ASP A 166 -16.24 6.84 2.66
C ASP A 166 -16.75 5.70 3.56
N THR A 167 -17.23 4.60 2.96
CA THR A 167 -17.70 3.42 3.69
C THR A 167 -16.58 2.77 4.50
N VAL A 168 -15.37 2.66 3.93
CA VAL A 168 -14.19 2.13 4.64
C VAL A 168 -13.72 3.10 5.71
N GLY A 169 -13.72 4.40 5.43
CA GLY A 169 -13.29 5.44 6.37
C GLY A 169 -14.14 5.51 7.66
N GLN A 170 -15.40 5.10 7.59
CA GLN A 170 -16.32 5.04 8.74
C GLN A 170 -16.04 3.87 9.70
N ILE A 171 -15.21 2.92 9.30
CA ILE A 171 -14.93 1.71 10.09
C ILE A 171 -13.84 2.05 11.09
N LYS A 172 -14.29 2.26 12.33
CA LYS A 172 -13.41 2.48 13.47
C LYS A 172 -12.43 1.31 13.60
N ASP A 173 -11.19 1.64 13.93
CA ASP A 173 -10.27 0.63 14.42
C ASP A 173 -10.88 0.00 15.68
N ALA A 174 -10.73 -1.31 15.84
CA ALA A 174 -10.98 -1.93 17.12
C ALA A 174 -10.07 -1.24 18.15
N GLU A 175 -10.63 -0.77 19.26
CA GLU A 175 -9.81 -0.20 20.33
C GLU A 175 -8.80 -1.26 20.77
N PRO A 176 -7.52 -0.90 20.94
CA PRO A 176 -6.57 -1.83 21.53
C PRO A 176 -7.10 -2.16 22.93
N VAL A 177 -7.43 -3.43 23.17
CA VAL A 177 -7.71 -3.88 24.52
C VAL A 177 -6.40 -3.69 25.28
N ASP A 178 -6.40 -2.80 26.28
CA ASP A 178 -5.27 -2.57 27.16
C ASP A 178 -5.06 -3.84 28.00
N ILE A 179 -4.40 -4.85 27.42
CA ILE A 179 -4.04 -6.05 28.15
C ILE A 179 -2.94 -5.63 29.10
N PRO A 180 -3.16 -5.69 30.42
CA PRO A 180 -2.14 -5.28 31.36
C PRO A 180 -0.89 -6.16 31.19
N LEU A 181 0.23 -5.54 30.80
CA LEU A 181 1.55 -6.14 30.57
C LEU A 181 2.07 -7.05 31.71
N HIS A 182 1.41 -7.06 32.87
CA HIS A 182 1.72 -7.92 34.00
C HIS A 182 1.18 -9.37 33.88
N MET A 183 0.38 -9.70 32.86
CA MET A 183 -0.14 -11.07 32.69
C MET A 183 0.75 -12.00 31.84
N CYS A 184 1.79 -11.48 31.16
CA CYS A 184 2.66 -12.30 30.29
C CYS A 184 3.87 -12.96 30.98
N ASN A 185 4.04 -12.84 32.31
CA ASN A 185 5.24 -13.35 33.02
C ASN A 185 4.99 -14.56 33.94
N ARG A 186 3.96 -15.39 33.70
CA ARG A 186 3.67 -16.56 34.54
C ARG A 186 3.72 -17.89 33.78
N ALA A 187 4.82 -18.17 33.08
CA ALA A 187 5.11 -19.52 32.59
C ALA A 187 6.60 -19.74 32.27
N VAL A 188 7.52 -19.41 33.19
CA VAL A 188 8.88 -19.97 33.18
C VAL A 188 9.25 -20.28 34.63
N ASN A 189 8.87 -21.47 35.09
CA ASN A 189 9.49 -22.28 36.14
C ASN A 189 8.47 -23.35 36.58
N ALA A 190 8.51 -24.48 35.89
CA ALA A 190 8.11 -25.80 36.40
C ALA A 190 8.99 -26.84 35.72
#